data_AF-A0A9P8VY02-F1
#
_entry.id   AF-A0A9P8VY02-F1
#
_cell.length_a   1.000
_cell.length_b   1.000
_cell.length_c   1.000
_cell.angle_alpha   90.00
_cell.angle_beta   90.00
_cell.angle_gamma   90.00
#
_symmetry.space_group_name_H-M   'P 1'
#
loop_
_entity.id
_entity.type
_entity.pdbx_description
1 polymer ?
#
loop_
_entity_poly.entity_id
_entity_poly.type
_entity_poly.pdbx_seq_one_letter_code
_entity_poly.pdbx_strand_id
1 'polypeptide(L)'
;SSAVMLFEYAYNPTLHAGADLYYDASDINDAFPRQFCDYGLALKPDRSEYPSVLCPPDCQGNRSAVYHYEDDGSATHGCDSDTSLTLFLCQEG
;
A
#
# COMPACT_ATOMS: atom_id res chain seq x y z
N SER A 1 1.48 -17.99 -12.08
CA SER A 1 1.65 -16.54 -11.90
C SER A 1 2.90 -16.31 -11.07
N SER A 2 3.54 -15.16 -11.19
CA SER A 2 4.59 -14.77 -10.26
C SER A 2 3.94 -14.30 -8.96
N ALA A 3 4.44 -14.77 -7.83
CA ALA A 3 4.08 -14.30 -6.49
C ALA A 3 4.66 -12.90 -6.30
N VAL A 4 3.81 -11.87 -6.23
CA VAL A 4 4.28 -10.48 -6.21
C VAL A 4 3.39 -9.65 -5.29
N MET A 5 4.03 -8.95 -4.35
CA MET A 5 3.45 -7.81 -3.67
C MET A 5 3.30 -6.64 -4.66
N LEU A 6 2.11 -6.08 -4.77
CA LEU A 6 1.82 -4.99 -5.68
C LEU A 6 1.80 -3.66 -4.93
N PHE A 7 2.44 -2.65 -5.53
CA PHE A 7 2.14 -1.26 -5.27
C PHE A 7 1.22 -0.81 -6.40
N GLU A 8 0.02 -0.33 -6.06
CA GLU A 8 -0.98 0.07 -7.03
C GLU A 8 -1.28 1.56 -6.86
N TYR A 9 -1.48 2.25 -7.98
CA TYR A 9 -1.85 3.67 -7.97
C TYR A 9 -2.80 3.99 -9.12
N ALA A 10 -3.68 4.95 -8.90
CA ALA A 10 -4.62 5.46 -9.89
C ALA A 10 -4.77 6.97 -9.77
N TYR A 11 -4.70 7.66 -10.90
CA TYR A 11 -4.96 9.11 -10.97
C TYR A 11 -6.36 9.36 -11.50
N ASN A 12 -7.16 10.13 -10.77
CA ASN A 12 -8.50 10.54 -11.18
C ASN A 12 -8.75 12.03 -10.85
N PRO A 13 -8.48 12.95 -11.79
CA PRO A 13 -8.62 14.39 -11.56
C PRO A 13 -10.05 14.88 -11.51
N THR A 14 -11.02 14.03 -11.86
CA THR A 14 -12.44 14.40 -11.93
C THR A 14 -13.19 14.11 -10.63
N LEU A 15 -12.59 13.33 -9.72
CA LEU A 15 -13.13 13.05 -8.40
C LEU A 15 -12.73 14.20 -7.45
N HIS A 16 -13.49 15.29 -7.43
CA HIS A 16 -13.20 16.46 -6.58
C HIS A 16 -13.53 16.25 -5.09
N ALA A 17 -13.12 15.13 -4.50
CA ALA A 17 -13.41 14.75 -3.11
C ALA A 17 -12.18 14.86 -2.19
N GLY A 18 -11.24 15.77 -2.48
CA GLY A 18 -10.07 16.03 -1.63
C GLY A 18 -8.87 15.09 -1.83
N ALA A 19 -8.88 14.31 -2.92
CA ALA A 19 -7.75 13.56 -3.44
C ALA A 19 -7.95 13.33 -4.94
N ASP A 20 -6.88 13.34 -5.72
CA ASP A 20 -6.87 13.01 -7.15
C ASP A 20 -5.84 11.90 -7.50
N LEU A 21 -4.98 11.52 -6.55
CA LEU A 21 -4.12 10.36 -6.60
C LEU A 21 -4.52 9.36 -5.52
N TYR A 22 -4.82 8.14 -5.93
CA TYR A 22 -5.14 7.02 -5.06
C TYR A 22 -4.02 6.00 -5.10
N TYR A 23 -3.74 5.37 -3.98
CA TYR A 23 -2.69 4.37 -3.85
C TYR A 23 -3.00 3.37 -2.75
N ASP A 24 -2.42 2.18 -2.90
CA ASP A 24 -2.42 1.12 -1.90
C ASP A 24 -1.27 0.14 -2.16
N ALA A 25 -1.19 -0.86 -1.29
CA ALA A 25 -0.39 -2.04 -1.55
C ALA A 25 -1.27 -3.29 -1.39
N SER A 26 -1.01 -4.31 -2.22
CA SER A 26 -1.84 -5.50 -2.33
C SER A 26 -0.99 -6.77 -2.33
N ASP A 27 -1.37 -7.74 -1.50
CA ASP A 27 -0.76 -9.06 -1.44
C ASP A 27 -1.69 -10.18 -1.93
N ILE A 28 -2.82 -9.81 -2.56
CA ILE A 28 -3.78 -10.75 -3.16
C ILE A 28 -3.06 -11.74 -4.10
N ASN A 29 -2.04 -11.26 -4.81
CA ASN A 29 -1.24 -12.05 -5.75
C ASN A 29 0.08 -12.56 -5.17
N ASP A 30 0.34 -12.36 -3.87
CA ASP A 30 1.53 -12.88 -3.22
C ASP A 30 1.30 -14.34 -2.78
N ALA A 31 2.19 -15.24 -3.23
CA ALA A 31 2.09 -16.66 -2.92
C ALA A 31 2.99 -17.01 -1.74
N PHE A 32 2.59 -18.00 -0.95
CA PHE A 32 3.37 -18.43 0.21
C PHE A 32 4.72 -19.04 -0.21
N PRO A 33 5.84 -18.69 0.47
CA PRO A 33 5.96 -17.70 1.55
C PRO A 33 5.89 -16.25 1.04
N ARG A 34 5.08 -15.43 1.71
CA ARG A 34 4.86 -14.02 1.36
C ARG A 34 6.11 -13.22 1.67
N GLN A 35 6.69 -12.54 0.69
CA GLN A 35 8.01 -11.89 0.86
C GLN A 35 7.96 -10.74 1.87
N PHE A 36 6.87 -9.98 1.92
CA PHE A 36 6.76 -8.88 2.88
C PHE A 36 6.61 -9.38 4.33
N CYS A 37 6.16 -10.63 4.57
CA CYS A 37 6.15 -11.18 5.93
C CYS A 37 7.55 -11.36 6.49
N ASP A 38 8.52 -11.66 5.62
CA ASP A 38 9.90 -11.92 6.03
C ASP A 38 10.71 -10.63 6.14
N TYR A 39 10.43 -9.63 5.29
CA TYR A 39 11.29 -8.45 5.15
C TYR A 39 10.60 -7.12 5.46
N GLY A 40 9.28 -7.07 5.45
CA GLY A 40 8.51 -5.85 5.63
C GLY A 40 8.60 -4.85 4.47
N LEU A 41 7.71 -3.88 4.48
CA LEU A 41 7.51 -2.87 3.45
C LEU A 41 6.88 -1.61 4.05
N ALA A 42 7.22 -0.46 3.49
CA ALA A 42 6.49 0.77 3.77
C ALA A 42 6.30 1.59 2.50
N LEU A 43 5.13 2.20 2.36
CA LEU A 43 4.84 3.22 1.36
C LEU A 43 4.54 4.52 2.09
N LYS A 44 5.38 5.53 1.89
CA LYS A 44 5.30 6.80 2.62
C LYS A 44 5.11 7.96 1.65
N PRO A 45 4.02 8.73 1.81
CA PRO A 45 3.91 10.06 1.22
C PRO A 45 4.97 11.01 1.79
N ASP A 46 5.40 12.01 1.02
CA ASP A 46 6.28 13.08 1.49
C ASP A 46 5.55 14.13 2.34
N ARG A 47 4.22 14.08 2.40
CA ARG A 47 3.36 14.93 3.23
C ARG A 47 2.71 14.13 4.36
N SER A 48 2.84 14.64 5.58
CA SER A 48 2.45 13.92 6.81
C SER A 48 0.94 13.78 7.02
N GLU A 49 0.13 14.57 6.33
CA GLU A 49 -1.33 14.52 6.36
C GLU A 49 -1.91 13.31 5.63
N TYR A 50 -1.14 12.66 4.75
CA TYR A 50 -1.60 11.49 4.02
C TYR A 50 -1.16 10.18 4.68
N PRO A 51 -2.00 9.13 4.66
CA PRO A 51 -1.70 7.87 5.33
C PRO A 51 -0.48 7.15 4.73
N SER A 52 0.39 6.61 5.58
CA SER A 52 1.42 5.65 5.13
C SER A 52 0.87 4.23 5.19
N VAL A 53 1.25 3.40 4.22
CA VAL A 53 1.06 1.94 4.33
C VAL A 53 2.30 1.38 5.04
N LEU A 54 2.10 0.76 6.19
CA LEU A 54 3.18 0.17 6.99
C LEU A 54 2.93 -1.32 7.16
N CYS A 55 3.88 -2.13 6.71
CA CYS A 55 3.86 -3.57 6.80
C CYS A 55 5.17 -4.05 7.42
N PRO A 56 5.33 -4.05 8.76
CA PRO A 56 6.47 -4.71 9.40
C PRO A 56 6.54 -6.20 9.02
N PRO A 57 7.69 -6.87 9.24
CA PRO A 57 7.81 -8.32 9.08
C PRO A 57 6.89 -9.08 10.06
N ASP A 58 5.63 -9.28 9.66
CA ASP A 58 4.63 -10.02 10.41
C ASP A 58 3.47 -10.45 9.50
N CYS A 59 3.30 -11.77 9.36
CA CYS A 59 2.22 -12.39 8.59
C CYS A 59 0.83 -12.31 9.25
N GLN A 60 0.73 -11.88 10.51
CA GLN A 60 -0.53 -11.86 11.25
C GLN A 60 -1.05 -10.44 11.50
N GLY A 61 -0.16 -9.45 11.69
CA GLY A 61 -0.50 -8.11 12.15
C GLY A 61 -0.96 -7.09 11.10
N ASN A 62 -0.66 -7.29 9.81
CA ASN A 62 -0.78 -6.22 8.80
C ASN A 62 -2.06 -6.22 7.98
N ARG A 63 -3.09 -6.95 8.41
CA ARG A 63 -4.28 -7.23 7.59
C ARG A 63 -5.14 -6.03 7.21
N SER A 64 -4.97 -4.91 7.90
CA SER A 64 -5.72 -3.69 7.60
C SER A 64 -4.97 -2.69 6.73
N ALA A 65 -3.66 -2.88 6.52
CA ALA A 65 -2.81 -1.92 5.82
C ALA A 65 -2.71 -2.20 4.32
N VAL A 66 -3.02 -3.43 3.89
CA VAL A 66 -2.91 -3.88 2.50
C VAL A 66 -4.15 -4.67 2.10
N TYR A 67 -4.41 -4.73 0.80
CA TYR A 67 -5.39 -5.66 0.26
C TYR A 67 -4.91 -7.10 0.43
N HIS A 68 -5.66 -7.89 1.20
CA HIS A 68 -5.51 -9.34 1.30
C HIS A 68 -6.56 -10.11 0.50
N TYR A 69 -7.74 -9.50 0.36
CA TYR A 69 -8.88 -9.98 -0.39
C TYR A 69 -9.38 -8.88 -1.32
N GLU A 70 -10.08 -9.24 -2.40
CA GLU A 70 -10.58 -8.28 -3.39
C GLU A 70 -11.57 -7.25 -2.81
N ASP A 71 -12.18 -7.54 -1.66
CA ASP A 71 -13.18 -6.70 -0.98
C ASP A 71 -12.63 -5.88 0.21
N ASP A 72 -11.31 -5.84 0.41
CA ASP A 72 -10.64 -5.03 1.45
C ASP A 72 -10.60 -3.52 1.09
N GLY A 73 -11.76 -2.95 0.75
CA GLY A 73 -11.94 -1.58 0.25
C GLY A 73 -11.43 -0.44 1.13
N SER A 74 -10.99 -0.72 2.36
CA SER A 74 -10.44 0.26 3.30
C SER A 74 -8.93 0.52 3.14
N ALA A 75 -8.22 -0.30 2.37
CA ALA A 75 -6.77 -0.17 2.20
C ALA A 75 -6.35 0.90 1.18
N THR A 76 -7.26 1.35 0.29
CA THR A 76 -6.98 2.48 -0.60
C THR A 76 -6.91 3.79 0.16
N HIS A 77 -5.83 4.54 -0.09
CA HIS A 77 -5.60 5.87 0.41
C HIS A 77 -5.66 6.90 -0.73
N GLY A 78 -5.97 8.14 -0.38
CA GLY A 78 -6.02 9.26 -1.32
C GLY A 78 -5.08 10.39 -0.88
N CYS A 79 -4.45 11.03 -1.86
CA CYS A 79 -3.63 12.23 -1.70
C CYS A 79 -3.74 13.15 -2.92
N ASP A 80 -3.15 14.34 -2.82
CA ASP A 80 -3.00 15.24 -3.97
C ASP A 80 -1.90 14.73 -4.91
N SER A 81 -2.07 14.92 -6.21
CA SER A 81 -1.23 14.36 -7.27
C SER A 81 0.16 14.99 -7.37
N ASP A 82 0.40 16.08 -6.62
CA ASP A 82 1.70 16.69 -6.43
C ASP A 82 2.47 16.13 -5.21
N THR A 83 1.94 15.06 -4.60
CA THR A 83 2.57 14.29 -3.52
C THR A 83 3.54 13.24 -4.07
N SER A 84 4.70 13.10 -3.46
CA SER A 84 5.64 12.02 -3.78
C SER A 84 5.36 10.80 -2.92
N LEU A 85 5.26 9.61 -3.53
CA LEU A 85 5.18 8.33 -2.83
C LEU A 85 6.54 7.62 -2.88
N THR A 86 7.08 7.23 -1.72
CA THR A 86 8.33 6.47 -1.63
C THR A 86 8.06 5.06 -1.12
N LEU A 87 8.46 4.06 -1.90
CA LEU A 87 8.42 2.65 -1.52
C LEU A 87 9.74 2.23 -0.87
N PHE A 88 9.67 1.78 0.38
CA PHE A 88 10.76 1.19 1.13
C PHE A 88 10.57 -0.33 1.16
N LEU A 89 11.54 -1.05 0.61
CA LEU A 89 11.61 -2.50 0.66
C LEU A 89 12.49 -2.93 1.83
N CYS A 90 12.15 -4.07 2.44
CA CYS A 90 12.89 -4.66 3.54
C CYS A 90 12.98 -3.73 4.78
N GLN A 91 11.86 -3.08 5.15
CA GLN A 91 11.80 -2.19 6.32
C GLN A 91 11.18 -2.93 7.52
N GLU A 92 11.93 -3.04 8.62
CA GLU A 92 11.53 -3.78 9.83
C GLU A 92 10.50 -3.07 10.73
N GLY A 93 9.86 -1.99 10.27
CA GLY A 93 9.05 -1.07 11.09
C GLY A 93 9.82 0.17 11.45
#